data_AF-A0A2T2QZH7-F1
#
_entry.id   AF-A0A2T2QZH7-F1
#
_cell.length_a   1.000
_cell.length_b   1.000
_cell.length_c   1.000
_cell.angle_alpha   90.00
_cell.angle_beta   90.00
_cell.angle_gamma   90.00
#
_symmetry.space_group_name_H-M   'P 1'
#
loop_
_entity.id
_entity.type
_entity.pdbx_description
1 polymer ?
#
loop_
_entity_poly.entity_id
_entity_poly.type
_entity_poly.pdbx_seq_one_letter_code
_entity_poly.pdbx_strand_id
1 'polypeptide(L)'
;MPLYFSFVRIYAPVLGLFALVGIALGVGFMSLQPQTYDVSLELDIERIKTPNDEYYQYDGFYAIRATNKFAKVVKGWFQTPSFVLSVLNESNRPTENLEVSELRNQFTSEKISSNTVEVRWSASSQQKARATTQAMANTIQSKLDASEQKDRSRFTIQTSEPVIKRHEYNPLFFGGAGAALGLFVGLIGALGYEIRNRNV
;
A
#
# COMPACT_ATOMS: atom_id res chain seq x y z
N MET A 1 -4.51 40.15 -33.52
CA MET A 1 -4.60 39.34 -32.29
C MET A 1 -5.11 37.96 -32.64
N PRO A 2 -4.59 36.87 -32.06
CA PRO A 2 -4.95 35.53 -32.47
C PRO A 2 -6.43 35.26 -32.15
N LEU A 3 -7.22 34.81 -33.14
CA LEU A 3 -8.63 34.40 -33.04
C LEU A 3 -8.96 33.53 -31.81
N TYR A 4 -7.96 32.81 -31.31
CA TYR A 4 -8.03 32.00 -30.09
C TYR A 4 -8.33 32.83 -28.82
N PHE A 5 -7.72 34.01 -28.66
CA PHE A 5 -7.92 34.83 -27.46
C PHE A 5 -9.34 35.41 -27.36
N SER A 6 -9.96 35.74 -28.49
CA SER A 6 -11.36 36.18 -28.52
C SER A 6 -12.32 35.04 -28.18
N PHE A 7 -12.06 33.83 -28.68
CA PHE A 7 -12.88 32.66 -28.38
C PHE A 7 -12.87 32.35 -26.88
N VAL A 8 -11.69 32.25 -26.27
CA VAL A 8 -11.56 31.96 -24.84
C VAL A 8 -12.23 33.04 -24.00
N ARG A 9 -12.12 34.32 -24.37
CA ARG A 9 -12.74 35.41 -23.62
C ARG A 9 -14.27 35.38 -23.66
N ILE A 10 -14.88 34.94 -24.77
CA ILE A 10 -16.33 34.82 -24.92
C ILE A 10 -16.87 33.62 -24.13
N TYR A 11 -16.20 32.47 -24.21
CA TYR A 11 -16.63 31.24 -23.55
C TYR A 11 -16.06 31.03 -22.14
N ALA A 12 -15.21 31.94 -21.65
CA ALA A 12 -14.64 31.92 -20.29
C ALA A 12 -15.68 31.65 -19.18
N PRO A 13 -16.86 32.29 -19.12
CA PRO A 13 -17.84 31.99 -18.07
C PRO A 13 -18.40 30.57 -18.17
N VAL A 14 -18.60 30.05 -19.38
CA VAL A 14 -19.07 28.68 -19.61
C VAL A 14 -17.99 27.68 -19.17
N LEU A 15 -16.75 27.89 -19.60
CA LEU A 15 -15.62 27.05 -19.19
C LEU A 15 -15.40 27.09 -17.67
N GLY A 16 -15.53 28.26 -17.05
CA GLY A 16 -15.45 28.43 -15.60
C GLY A 16 -16.56 27.66 -14.87
N LEU A 17 -17.80 27.69 -15.37
CA LEU A 17 -18.91 26.91 -14.82
C LEU A 17 -18.63 25.41 -14.90
N PHE A 18 -18.21 24.91 -16.06
CA PHE A 18 -17.87 23.49 -16.22
C PHE A 18 -16.69 23.07 -15.35
N ALA A 19 -15.68 23.93 -15.17
CA ALA A 19 -14.59 23.68 -14.24
C ALA A 19 -15.08 23.57 -12.79
N LEU A 20 -15.96 24.49 -12.34
CA LEU A 20 -16.54 24.46 -11.00
C LEU A 20 -17.41 23.21 -10.77
N VAL A 21 -18.24 22.84 -11.73
CA VAL A 21 -19.02 21.60 -11.69
C VAL A 21 -18.08 20.39 -11.63
N GLY A 22 -17.01 20.39 -12.44
CA GLY A 22 -15.99 19.35 -12.42
C GLY A 22 -15.31 19.21 -11.05
N ILE A 23 -14.95 20.33 -10.41
CA ILE A 23 -14.40 20.34 -9.04
C ILE A 23 -15.40 19.74 -8.06
N ALA A 24 -16.66 20.20 -8.09
CA ALA A 24 -17.71 19.72 -7.19
C ALA A 24 -17.94 18.21 -7.33
N LEU A 25 -17.99 17.71 -8.57
CA LEU A 25 -18.11 16.28 -8.85
C LEU A 25 -16.87 15.49 -8.41
N GLY A 26 -15.67 16.01 -8.64
CA GLY A 26 -14.42 15.37 -8.20
C GLY A 26 -14.34 15.23 -6.67
N VAL A 27 -14.68 16.30 -5.94
CA VAL A 27 -14.73 16.28 -4.47
C VAL A 27 -15.89 15.41 -3.96
N GLY A 28 -17.05 15.45 -4.61
CA GLY A 28 -18.17 14.57 -4.29
C GLY A 28 -17.82 13.09 -4.48
N PHE A 29 -17.12 12.75 -5.56
CA PHE A 29 -16.65 11.40 -5.84
C PHE A 29 -15.64 10.89 -4.81
N MET A 30 -14.79 11.77 -4.27
CA MET A 30 -13.87 11.41 -3.17
C MET A 30 -14.61 10.90 -1.92
N SER A 31 -15.82 11.41 -1.65
CA SER A 31 -16.63 10.98 -0.50
C SER A 31 -17.26 9.59 -0.70
N LEU A 32 -17.33 9.10 -1.95
CA LEU A 32 -17.79 7.75 -2.28
C LEU A 32 -16.65 6.72 -2.27
N GLN A 33 -15.39 7.15 -2.21
CA GLN A 33 -14.27 6.23 -2.16
C GLN A 33 -14.27 5.42 -0.86
N PRO A 34 -14.05 4.10 -0.93
CA PRO A 34 -14.01 3.27 0.26
C PRO A 34 -12.89 3.74 1.19
N GLN A 35 -13.15 3.67 2.49
CA GLN A 35 -12.14 3.97 3.50
C GLN A 35 -11.06 2.89 3.45
N THR A 36 -9.82 3.34 3.29
CA THR A 36 -8.63 2.50 3.33
C THR A 36 -7.75 2.94 4.49
N TYR A 37 -7.03 1.98 5.05
CA TYR A 37 -6.10 2.17 6.16
C TYR A 37 -4.75 1.66 5.71
N ASP A 38 -3.73 2.50 5.81
CA ASP A 38 -2.35 2.11 5.61
C ASP A 38 -1.80 1.56 6.91
N VAL A 39 -1.23 0.37 6.83
CA VAL A 39 -0.70 -0.36 7.97
C VAL A 39 0.78 -0.60 7.75
N SER A 40 1.57 -0.32 8.77
CA SER A 40 2.99 -0.70 8.85
C SER A 40 3.21 -1.56 10.08
N LEU A 41 3.90 -2.68 9.90
CA LEU A 41 4.28 -3.61 10.96
C LEU A 41 5.80 -3.75 10.97
N GLU A 42 6.38 -3.62 12.15
CA GLU A 42 7.79 -3.87 12.38
C GLU A 42 7.99 -5.30 12.89
N LEU A 43 8.92 -6.00 12.24
CA LEU A 43 9.39 -7.32 12.64
C LEU A 43 10.85 -7.19 13.06
N ASP A 44 11.13 -7.36 14.35
CA ASP A 44 12.48 -7.40 14.89
C ASP A 44 12.96 -8.84 15.01
N ILE A 45 14.19 -9.08 14.58
CA ILE A 45 14.76 -10.41 14.42
C ILE A 45 15.92 -10.55 15.38
N GLU A 46 15.73 -11.39 16.38
CA GLU A 46 16.72 -11.63 17.40
C GLU A 46 17.25 -13.05 17.33
N ARG A 47 18.53 -13.22 17.70
CA ARG A 47 19.12 -14.55 17.84
C ARG A 47 18.94 -15.03 19.28
N ILE A 48 18.33 -16.20 19.47
CA ILE A 48 18.27 -16.90 20.74
C ILE A 48 19.69 -17.29 21.14
N LYS A 49 20.16 -16.77 22.29
CA LYS A 49 21.47 -17.12 22.86
C LYS A 49 21.36 -18.44 23.62
N THR A 50 22.28 -19.36 23.39
CA THR A 50 22.34 -20.62 24.15
C THR A 50 23.26 -20.42 25.36
N PRO A 51 22.93 -20.97 26.55
CA PRO A 51 23.74 -20.75 27.77
C PRO A 51 25.22 -21.17 27.68
N ASN A 52 25.62 -22.00 26.71
CA ASN A 52 27.02 -22.42 26.51
C ASN A 52 27.84 -21.48 25.58
N ASP A 53 27.29 -20.36 25.11
CA ASP A 53 27.93 -19.47 24.13
C ASP A 53 28.93 -18.46 24.77
N GLU A 54 29.29 -18.58 26.05
CA GLU A 54 30.19 -17.64 26.77
C GLU A 54 31.62 -17.56 26.19
N TYR A 55 32.06 -18.51 25.37
CA TYR A 55 33.45 -18.60 24.89
C TYR A 55 33.74 -17.88 23.56
N TYR A 56 32.76 -17.26 22.88
CA TYR A 56 32.97 -16.71 21.54
C TYR A 56 32.74 -15.19 21.42
N GLN A 57 33.68 -14.39 21.94
CA GLN A 57 33.73 -12.94 21.69
C GLN A 57 33.91 -12.58 20.19
N TYR A 58 34.34 -13.53 19.35
CA TYR A 58 34.49 -13.37 17.90
C TYR A 58 33.21 -13.64 17.09
N ASP A 59 32.12 -14.11 17.71
CA ASP A 59 30.88 -14.45 16.99
C ASP A 59 30.01 -13.22 16.67
N GLY A 60 30.31 -12.03 17.21
CA GLY A 60 29.47 -10.83 17.02
C GLY A 60 29.28 -10.44 15.55
N PHE A 61 30.37 -10.45 14.76
CA PHE A 61 30.30 -10.14 13.33
C PHE A 61 29.53 -11.19 12.53
N TYR A 62 29.74 -12.47 12.85
CA TYR A 62 29.03 -13.58 12.20
C TYR A 62 27.56 -13.63 12.60
N ALA A 63 27.24 -13.31 13.86
CA ALA A 63 25.89 -13.18 14.37
C ALA A 63 25.14 -12.07 13.63
N ILE A 64 25.71 -10.86 13.53
CA ILE A 64 25.10 -9.76 12.76
C ILE A 64 24.90 -10.14 11.30
N ARG A 65 25.89 -10.81 10.67
CA ARG A 65 25.74 -11.31 9.28
C ARG A 65 24.66 -12.37 9.15
N ALA A 66 24.53 -13.26 10.11
CA ALA A 66 23.51 -14.30 10.12
C ALA A 66 22.11 -13.69 10.28
N THR A 67 21.92 -12.79 11.25
CA THR A 67 20.68 -12.03 11.44
C THR A 67 20.32 -11.23 10.18
N ASN A 68 21.28 -10.54 9.56
CA ASN A 68 21.06 -9.80 8.32
C ASN A 68 20.66 -10.70 7.15
N LYS A 69 21.23 -11.91 7.03
CA LYS A 69 20.79 -12.89 6.02
C LYS A 69 19.39 -13.40 6.33
N PHE A 70 19.09 -13.68 7.59
CA PHE A 70 17.77 -14.16 8.00
C PHE A 70 16.69 -13.10 7.80
N ALA A 71 16.98 -11.83 8.08
CA ALA A 71 16.10 -10.70 7.75
C ALA A 71 15.74 -10.63 6.26
N LYS A 72 16.68 -10.94 5.36
CA LYS A 72 16.38 -11.06 3.92
C LYS A 72 15.46 -12.23 3.61
N VAL A 73 15.59 -13.34 4.34
CA VAL A 73 14.70 -14.51 4.20
C VAL A 73 13.29 -14.17 4.67
N VAL A 74 13.14 -13.54 5.84
CA VAL A 74 11.85 -13.07 6.38
C VAL A 74 11.19 -12.09 5.41
N LYS A 75 11.93 -11.08 4.91
CA LYS A 75 11.47 -10.19 3.85
C LYS A 75 10.94 -10.98 2.64
N GLY A 76 11.69 -11.98 2.20
CA GLY A 76 11.35 -12.82 1.06
C GLY A 76 10.07 -13.63 1.25
N TRP A 77 9.70 -14.00 2.48
CA TRP A 77 8.44 -14.72 2.74
C TRP A 77 7.22 -13.93 2.26
N PHE A 78 7.19 -12.62 2.50
CA PHE A 78 6.08 -11.76 2.05
C PHE A 78 5.99 -11.63 0.52
N GLN A 79 7.02 -12.04 -0.22
CA GLN A 79 7.00 -12.09 -1.69
C GLN A 79 6.62 -13.46 -2.23
N THR A 80 6.48 -14.47 -1.37
CA THR A 80 6.10 -15.84 -1.77
C THR A 80 4.59 -16.02 -1.71
N PRO A 81 3.92 -16.39 -2.82
CA PRO A 81 2.45 -16.52 -2.86
C PRO A 81 1.88 -17.46 -1.80
N SER A 82 2.57 -18.56 -1.49
CA SER A 82 2.12 -19.52 -0.48
C SER A 82 2.04 -18.92 0.92
N PHE A 83 3.04 -18.14 1.33
CA PHE A 83 3.03 -17.46 2.61
C PHE A 83 1.95 -16.37 2.67
N VAL A 84 1.81 -15.58 1.60
CA VAL A 84 0.74 -14.59 1.49
C VAL A 84 -0.63 -15.26 1.62
N LEU A 85 -0.85 -16.36 0.91
CA LEU A 85 -2.11 -17.11 0.95
C LEU A 85 -2.42 -17.60 2.36
N SER A 86 -1.43 -18.15 3.08
CA SER A 86 -1.61 -18.58 4.48
C SER A 86 -2.09 -17.42 5.36
N VAL A 87 -1.44 -16.25 5.28
CA VAL A 87 -1.82 -15.06 6.05
C VAL A 87 -3.23 -14.58 5.69
N LEU A 88 -3.55 -14.52 4.39
CA LEU A 88 -4.86 -14.05 3.93
C LEU A 88 -5.98 -14.99 4.38
N ASN A 89 -5.79 -16.30 4.22
CA ASN A 89 -6.75 -17.31 4.63
C ASN A 89 -6.97 -17.28 6.15
N GLU A 90 -5.90 -17.19 6.94
CA GLU A 90 -5.99 -17.09 8.40
C GLU A 90 -6.69 -15.80 8.86
N SER A 91 -6.54 -14.71 8.10
CA SER A 91 -7.26 -13.45 8.35
C SER A 91 -8.68 -13.40 7.76
N ASN A 92 -9.21 -14.52 7.25
CA ASN A 92 -10.52 -14.62 6.59
C ASN A 92 -10.71 -13.62 5.43
N ARG A 93 -9.64 -13.37 4.66
CA ARG A 93 -9.72 -12.56 3.44
C ARG A 93 -9.96 -13.47 2.23
N PRO A 94 -10.85 -13.09 1.30
CA PRO A 94 -11.13 -13.87 0.11
C PRO A 94 -9.88 -13.95 -0.79
N THR A 95 -9.53 -15.15 -1.23
CA THR A 95 -8.35 -15.44 -2.07
C THR A 95 -8.69 -16.17 -3.38
N GLU A 96 -9.92 -16.64 -3.55
CA GLU A 96 -10.36 -17.55 -4.62
C GLU A 96 -10.14 -17.00 -6.03
N ASN A 97 -10.22 -15.68 -6.20
CA ASN A 97 -10.10 -15.00 -7.49
C ASN A 97 -8.76 -14.27 -7.67
N LEU A 98 -7.83 -14.42 -6.73
CA LEU A 98 -6.56 -13.69 -6.79
C LEU A 98 -5.56 -14.41 -7.69
N GLU A 99 -4.99 -13.68 -8.63
CA GLU A 99 -3.87 -14.17 -9.42
C GLU A 99 -2.59 -14.23 -8.58
N VAL A 100 -1.62 -15.04 -9.04
CA VAL A 100 -0.30 -15.15 -8.38
C VAL A 100 0.42 -13.80 -8.31
N SER A 101 0.26 -12.96 -9.33
CA SER A 101 0.78 -11.59 -9.39
C SER A 101 0.19 -10.71 -8.30
N GLU A 102 -1.14 -10.78 -8.10
CA GLU A 102 -1.87 -10.03 -7.09
C GLU A 102 -1.49 -10.44 -5.68
N LEU A 103 -1.31 -11.75 -5.43
CA LEU A 103 -0.82 -12.27 -4.15
C LEU A 103 0.55 -11.66 -3.78
N ARG A 104 1.49 -11.61 -4.73
CA ARG A 104 2.83 -11.04 -4.46
C ARG A 104 2.80 -9.56 -4.09
N ASN A 105 1.77 -8.84 -4.52
CA ASN A 105 1.64 -7.41 -4.30
C ASN A 105 0.77 -7.06 -3.09
N GLN A 106 0.23 -8.05 -2.36
CA GLN A 106 -0.58 -7.78 -1.16
C GLN A 106 0.22 -7.15 -0.02
N PHE A 107 1.49 -7.51 0.09
CA PHE A 107 2.39 -7.05 1.14
C PHE A 107 3.66 -6.47 0.54
N THR A 108 4.00 -5.24 0.94
CA THR A 108 5.28 -4.63 0.60
C THR A 108 6.22 -4.80 1.78
N SER A 109 7.25 -5.63 1.63
CA SER A 109 8.26 -5.85 2.66
C SER A 109 9.57 -5.15 2.35
N GLU A 110 10.13 -4.47 3.34
CA GLU A 110 11.39 -3.73 3.23
C GLU A 110 12.28 -4.00 4.43
N LYS A 111 13.59 -4.16 4.20
CA LYS A 111 14.55 -4.40 5.28
C LYS A 111 15.17 -3.06 5.67
N ILE A 112 14.67 -2.45 6.74
CA ILE A 112 15.06 -1.10 7.17
C ILE A 112 16.36 -1.08 7.97
N SER A 113 16.74 -2.20 8.60
CA SER A 113 18.00 -2.33 9.36
C SER A 113 18.66 -3.71 9.16
N SER A 114 19.63 -4.10 9.98
CA SER A 114 20.22 -5.46 9.90
C SER A 114 19.33 -6.54 10.53
N ASN A 115 18.48 -6.19 11.49
CA ASN A 115 17.59 -7.08 12.22
C ASN A 115 16.11 -6.74 12.03
N THR A 116 15.80 -5.61 11.41
CA THR A 116 14.42 -5.13 11.30
C THR A 116 13.89 -5.22 9.87
N VAL A 117 12.69 -5.78 9.73
CA VAL A 117 11.91 -5.81 8.49
C VAL A 117 10.59 -5.09 8.72
N GLU A 118 10.32 -4.09 7.89
CA GLU A 118 9.02 -3.43 7.81
C GLU A 118 8.13 -4.16 6.80
N VAL A 119 6.85 -4.35 7.14
CA VAL A 119 5.84 -4.89 6.24
C VAL A 119 4.68 -3.91 6.17
N ARG A 120 4.36 -3.48 4.96
CA ARG A 120 3.31 -2.50 4.67
C ARG A 120 2.17 -3.11 3.86
N TRP A 121 0.93 -2.77 4.20
CA TRP A 121 -0.27 -3.15 3.44
C TRP A 121 -1.44 -2.22 3.69
N SER A 122 -2.48 -2.35 2.88
CA SER A 122 -3.73 -1.62 3.06
C SER A 122 -4.86 -2.54 3.55
N ALA A 123 -5.71 -2.01 4.41
CA ALA A 123 -6.89 -2.68 4.96
C ALA A 123 -8.14 -1.81 4.84
N SER A 124 -9.31 -2.44 4.71
CA SER A 124 -10.59 -1.69 4.63
C SER A 124 -11.13 -1.25 6.00
N SER A 125 -10.55 -1.74 7.09
CA SER A 125 -10.91 -1.35 8.45
C SER A 125 -9.77 -1.64 9.43
N GLN A 126 -9.74 -0.93 10.56
CA GLN A 126 -8.77 -1.15 11.63
C GLN A 126 -8.87 -2.57 12.22
N GLN A 127 -10.09 -3.14 12.30
CA GLN A 127 -10.29 -4.52 12.76
C GLN A 127 -9.63 -5.52 11.81
N LYS A 128 -9.82 -5.36 10.49
CA LYS A 128 -9.17 -6.22 9.49
C LYS A 128 -7.66 -6.05 9.50
N ALA A 129 -7.16 -4.82 9.68
CA ALA A 129 -5.72 -4.57 9.85
C ALA A 129 -5.14 -5.39 11.00
N ARG A 130 -5.75 -5.31 12.19
CA ARG A 130 -5.31 -6.08 13.37
C ARG A 130 -5.42 -7.59 13.17
N ALA A 131 -6.50 -8.07 12.55
CA ALA A 131 -6.67 -9.48 12.23
C ALA A 131 -5.58 -9.99 11.28
N THR A 132 -5.23 -9.21 10.25
CA THR A 132 -4.12 -9.54 9.35
C THR A 132 -2.78 -9.52 10.08
N THR A 133 -2.53 -8.57 10.99
CA THR A 133 -1.32 -8.56 11.83
C THR A 133 -1.20 -9.84 12.67
N GLN A 134 -2.29 -10.26 13.32
CA GLN A 134 -2.29 -11.49 14.11
C GLN A 134 -2.03 -12.72 13.24
N ALA A 135 -2.67 -12.81 12.08
CA ALA A 135 -2.45 -13.89 11.12
C ALA A 135 -0.99 -13.93 10.63
N MET A 136 -0.37 -12.78 10.38
CA MET A 136 1.05 -12.72 10.05
C MET A 136 1.92 -13.28 11.17
N ALA A 137 1.71 -12.84 12.41
CA ALA A 137 2.49 -13.32 13.56
C ALA A 137 2.37 -14.85 13.73
N ASN A 138 1.15 -15.38 13.64
CA ASN A 138 0.89 -16.82 13.73
C ASN A 138 1.53 -17.60 12.58
N THR A 139 1.39 -17.12 11.34
CA THR A 139 1.99 -17.75 10.15
C THR A 139 3.52 -17.72 10.21
N ILE A 140 4.11 -16.62 10.71
CA ILE A 140 5.56 -16.53 10.97
C ILE A 140 5.97 -17.58 12.00
N GLN A 141 5.28 -17.65 13.14
CA GLN A 141 5.59 -18.61 14.20
C GLN A 141 5.52 -20.04 13.68
N SER A 142 4.44 -20.41 12.98
CA SER A 142 4.28 -21.73 12.37
C SER A 142 5.43 -22.08 11.42
N LYS A 143 5.92 -21.09 10.67
CA LYS A 143 7.05 -21.28 9.75
C LYS A 143 8.38 -21.43 10.46
N LEU A 144 8.58 -20.73 11.59
CA LEU A 144 9.73 -20.91 12.47
C LEU A 144 9.72 -22.30 13.09
N ASP A 145 8.58 -22.72 13.67
CA ASP A 145 8.41 -24.04 14.31
C ASP A 145 8.66 -25.19 13.31
N ALA A 146 8.16 -25.06 12.08
CA ALA A 146 8.41 -26.04 11.01
C ALA A 146 9.89 -26.10 10.58
N SER A 147 10.63 -25.01 10.75
CA SER A 147 12.07 -24.95 10.49
C SER A 147 12.89 -25.50 11.67
N GLU A 148 12.42 -25.31 12.91
CA GLU A 148 13.08 -25.78 14.14
C GLU A 148 13.16 -27.30 14.22
N GLN A 149 12.13 -28.00 13.75
CA GLN A 149 12.11 -29.47 13.72
C GLN A 149 13.21 -30.09 12.85
N LYS A 150 13.86 -29.30 11.97
CA LYS A 150 14.88 -29.82 11.05
C LYS A 150 16.32 -29.52 11.47
N ASP A 151 16.60 -28.40 12.13
CA ASP A 151 17.84 -28.14 12.86
C ASP A 151 17.82 -26.70 13.43
N ARG A 152 17.88 -26.57 14.76
CA ARG A 152 18.42 -25.39 15.49
C ARG A 152 18.02 -24.02 14.92
N SER A 153 16.73 -23.69 14.78
CA SER A 153 16.40 -22.28 14.55
C SER A 153 16.79 -21.49 15.80
N ARG A 154 17.82 -20.67 15.64
CA ARG A 154 18.36 -19.78 16.69
C ARG A 154 17.73 -18.40 16.60
N PHE A 155 16.58 -18.24 15.95
CA PHE A 155 16.02 -16.92 15.68
C PHE A 155 14.60 -16.84 16.20
N THR A 156 14.30 -15.76 16.90
CA THR A 156 12.94 -15.37 17.25
C THR A 156 12.60 -14.09 16.49
N ILE A 157 11.33 -13.93 16.15
CA ILE A 157 10.82 -12.74 15.47
C ILE A 157 9.83 -12.09 16.40
N GLN A 158 10.20 -10.93 16.94
CA GLN A 158 9.30 -10.12 17.74
C GLN A 158 8.48 -9.23 16.81
N THR A 159 7.16 -9.26 17.00
CA THR A 159 6.21 -8.50 16.20
C THR A 159 5.76 -7.28 17.01
N SER A 160 5.99 -6.07 16.50
CA SER A 160 5.57 -4.84 17.19
C SER A 160 4.06 -4.63 17.10
N GLU A 161 3.53 -3.67 17.86
CA GLU A 161 2.19 -3.15 17.57
C GLU A 161 2.19 -2.47 16.18
N PRO A 162 1.19 -2.75 15.32
CA PRO A 162 1.12 -2.17 14.00
C PRO A 162 0.72 -0.70 14.06
N VAL A 163 1.39 0.14 13.28
CA VAL A 163 0.98 1.53 13.06
C VAL A 163 -0.12 1.53 12.00
N ILE A 164 -1.34 1.86 12.41
CA ILE A 164 -2.51 1.92 11.51
C ILE A 164 -2.92 3.38 11.34
N LYS A 165 -2.84 3.89 10.11
CA LYS A 165 -3.28 5.24 9.76
C LYS A 165 -4.39 5.17 8.72
N ARG A 166 -5.39 6.05 8.85
CA ARG A 166 -6.40 6.21 7.81
C ARG A 166 -5.75 6.86 6.59
N HIS A 167 -6.03 6.32 5.41
CA HIS A 167 -5.60 6.94 4.17
C HIS A 167 -6.43 8.20 3.92
N GLU A 168 -5.76 9.33 3.80
CA GLU A 168 -6.40 10.62 3.52
C GLU A 168 -6.22 10.94 2.04
N TYR A 169 -7.32 10.89 1.29
CA TYR A 169 -7.32 11.33 -0.10
C TYR A 169 -7.10 12.84 -0.16
N ASN A 170 -6.22 13.30 -1.04
CA ASN A 170 -5.95 14.72 -1.19
C ASN A 170 -7.09 15.42 -1.98
N PRO A 171 -7.88 16.30 -1.35
CA PRO A 171 -9.02 16.94 -2.02
C PRO A 171 -8.59 17.83 -3.19
N LEU A 172 -7.37 18.38 -3.15
CA LEU A 172 -6.83 19.21 -4.22
C LEU A 172 -6.56 18.38 -5.48
N PHE A 173 -6.10 17.15 -5.33
CA PHE A 173 -5.86 16.25 -6.46
C PHE A 173 -7.17 15.88 -7.17
N PHE A 174 -8.19 15.46 -6.40
CA PHE A 174 -9.50 15.11 -6.96
C PHE A 174 -10.24 16.34 -7.52
N GLY A 175 -10.17 17.49 -6.84
CA GLY A 175 -10.72 18.74 -7.34
C GLY A 175 -10.03 19.19 -8.64
N GLY A 176 -8.70 19.11 -8.70
CA GLY A 176 -7.92 19.47 -9.88
C GLY A 176 -8.19 18.56 -11.08
N ALA A 177 -8.23 17.24 -10.85
CA ALA A 177 -8.61 16.26 -11.89
C ALA A 177 -10.04 16.49 -12.40
N GLY A 178 -10.97 16.75 -11.48
CA GLY A 178 -12.34 17.13 -11.81
C GLY A 178 -12.43 18.42 -12.62
N ALA A 179 -11.67 19.45 -12.25
CA ALA A 179 -11.59 20.72 -12.98
C ALA A 179 -11.09 20.51 -14.41
N ALA A 180 -10.04 19.71 -14.60
CA ALA A 180 -9.45 19.42 -15.90
C ALA A 180 -10.44 18.69 -16.82
N LEU A 181 -11.14 17.68 -16.30
CA LEU A 181 -12.20 16.97 -17.03
C LEU A 181 -13.37 17.91 -17.35
N GLY A 182 -13.78 18.75 -16.40
CA GLY A 182 -14.82 19.75 -16.60
C GLY A 182 -14.46 20.72 -17.73
N LEU A 183 -13.25 21.28 -17.71
CA LEU A 183 -12.75 22.16 -18.77
C LEU A 183 -12.71 21.47 -20.13
N PHE A 184 -12.29 20.20 -20.18
CA PHE A 184 -12.25 19.42 -21.41
C PHE A 184 -13.66 19.25 -22.02
N VAL A 185 -14.64 18.86 -21.20
CA VAL A 185 -16.04 18.74 -21.63
C VAL A 185 -16.61 20.11 -22.02
N GLY A 186 -16.31 21.16 -21.26
CA GLY A 186 -16.73 22.52 -21.54
C GLY A 186 -16.19 23.05 -22.88
N LEU A 187 -14.93 22.74 -23.21
CA LEU A 187 -14.30 23.09 -24.49
C LEU A 187 -15.00 22.40 -25.66
N ILE A 188 -15.26 21.10 -25.54
CA ILE A 188 -15.99 20.33 -26.58
C ILE A 188 -17.39 20.91 -26.77
N GLY A 189 -18.10 21.19 -25.67
CA GLY A 189 -19.43 21.78 -25.71
C GLY A 189 -19.44 23.16 -26.37
N ALA A 190 -18.49 24.03 -26.01
CA ALA A 190 -18.36 25.37 -26.60
C ALA A 190 -18.04 25.32 -28.10
N LEU A 191 -17.13 24.44 -28.53
CA LEU A 191 -16.81 24.25 -29.95
C LEU A 191 -18.01 23.71 -30.73
N GLY A 192 -18.74 22.73 -30.19
CA GLY A 192 -19.95 22.22 -30.81
C GLY A 192 -21.04 23.29 -30.97
N TYR A 193 -21.20 24.15 -29.96
CA TYR A 193 -22.12 25.29 -30.03
C TYR A 193 -21.72 26.31 -31.10
N GLU A 194 -20.44 26.69 -31.17
CA GLU A 194 -19.93 27.64 -32.17
C GLU A 194 -20.09 27.09 -33.61
N ILE A 195 -19.78 25.81 -33.85
CA ILE A 195 -19.95 25.18 -35.18
C ILE A 195 -21.41 25.19 -35.60
N ARG A 196 -22.33 24.85 -34.69
CA ARG A 196 -23.76 24.87 -34.97
C ARG A 196 -24.25 26.28 -35.31
N ASN A 197 -23.79 27.29 -34.59
CA ASN A 197 -24.25 28.67 -34.76
C ASN A 197 -23.70 29.34 -36.04
N ARG A 198 -22.61 28.81 -36.63
CA ARG A 198 -22.07 29.28 -37.92
C ARG A 198 -22.73 28.65 -39.15
N ASN A 199 -23.42 27.53 -38.98
CA ASN A 199 -24.09 26.79 -40.04
C ASN A 199 -25.58 27.14 -40.19
N VAL A 200 -26.07 28.12 -39.42
CA VAL A 200 -27.42 28.70 -39.47
C VAL A 200 -27.29 30.16 -39.91
#